data_AF-A0A7W7YSE8-F1
#
_entry.id   AF-A0A7W7YSE8-F1
#
_cell.length_a   1.000
_cell.length_b   1.000
_cell.length_c   1.000
_cell.angle_alpha   90.00
_cell.angle_beta   90.00
_cell.angle_gamma   90.00
#
_symmetry.space_group_name_H-M   'P 1'
#
loop_
_entity.id
_entity.type
_entity.pdbx_description
1 polymer ?
#
loop_
_entity_poly.entity_id
_entity_poly.type
_entity_poly.pdbx_seq_one_letter_code
_entity_poly.pdbx_strand_id
1 'polypeptide(L)' 'MSRDFKDLASLEALVRDDYDRCHPGETFDDMRRRASFSKEDRCLYRDWLAVAAARAADLAEAEIPVAAE' A
#
# COMPACT_ATOMS: atom_id res chain seq x y z
N MET A 1 -7.09 19.91 5.90
CA MET A 1 -6.13 18.86 5.51
C MET A 1 -6.87 17.54 5.55
N SER A 2 -7.17 17.01 4.37
CA SER A 2 -8.06 15.86 4.17
C SER A 2 -7.46 14.59 4.77
N ARG A 3 -8.29 13.82 5.48
CA ARG A 3 -7.93 12.57 6.16
C ARG A 3 -7.38 11.52 5.17
N ASP A 4 -7.78 11.66 3.91
CA ASP A 4 -7.46 10.83 2.76
C ASP A 4 -5.95 10.73 2.47
N PHE A 5 -5.18 11.81 2.67
CA PHE A 5 -3.74 11.78 2.43
C PHE A 5 -2.97 10.99 3.48
N LYS A 6 -3.52 10.90 4.70
CA LYS A 6 -2.89 10.17 5.81
C LYS A 6 -3.16 8.67 5.71
N ASP A 7 -4.35 8.31 5.23
CA ASP A 7 -4.68 6.95 4.83
C ASP A 7 -3.75 6.45 3.72
N LEU A 8 -3.58 7.24 2.65
CA LEU A 8 -2.69 6.88 1.56
C LEU A 8 -1.24 6.68 2.02
N ALA A 9 -0.67 7.61 2.79
CA ALA A 9 0.70 7.46 3.28
C ALA A 9 0.89 6.21 4.16
N SER A 10 -0.14 5.82 4.93
CA SER A 10 -0.11 4.61 5.76
C SER A 10 -0.20 3.35 4.92
N LEU A 11 -1.08 3.35 3.91
CA LEU A 11 -1.21 2.26 2.93
C LEU A 11 0.08 2.09 2.12
N GLU A 12 0.65 3.18 1.63
CA GLU A 12 1.93 3.17 0.91
C GLU A 12 3.06 2.59 1.77
N ALA A 13 3.10 2.90 3.07
CA ALA A 13 4.10 2.33 3.98
C ALA A 13 3.96 0.81 4.13
N LEU A 14 2.74 0.27 4.13
CA LEU A 14 2.50 -1.17 4.24
C LEU A 14 3.02 -1.94 3.02
N VAL A 15 2.88 -1.38 1.82
CA VAL A 15 3.29 -2.07 0.58
C VAL A 15 4.69 -1.72 0.10
N ARG A 16 5.35 -0.74 0.71
CA ARG A 16 6.71 -0.33 0.34
C ARG A 16 7.70 -1.49 0.48
N ASP A 17 7.58 -2.25 1.57
CA ASP A 17 8.45 -3.40 1.85
C ASP A 17 8.15 -4.58 0.92
N ASP A 18 6.87 -4.87 0.66
CA ASP A 18 6.47 -5.89 -0.32
C ASP A 18 6.92 -5.53 -1.75
N TYR A 19 6.83 -4.26 -2.14
CA TYR A 19 7.28 -3.79 -3.45
C TYR A 19 8.79 -3.98 -3.62
N ASP A 20 9.58 -3.56 -2.63
CA ASP A 20 11.05 -3.63 -2.66
C ASP A 20 11.53 -5.09 -2.74
N ARG A 21 10.86 -6.01 -2.03
CA ARG A 21 11.12 -7.46 -2.14
C ARG A 21 10.83 -8.02 -3.53
N CYS A 22 9.76 -7.55 -4.17
CA CYS A 22 9.39 -8.00 -5.52
C CYS A 22 10.26 -7.36 -6.61
N HIS A 23 10.79 -6.16 -6.37
CA HIS A 23 11.56 -5.39 -7.35
C HIS A 23 12.91 -4.97 -6.79
N PRO A 24 13.87 -5.89 -6.66
CA PRO A 24 15.22 -5.56 -6.21
C PRO A 24 15.86 -4.56 -7.18
N GLY A 25 16.02 -3.31 -6.73
CA GLY A 25 16.60 -2.21 -7.51
C GLY A 25 15.61 -1.16 -7.98
N GLU A 26 14.30 -1.36 -7.79
CA GLU A 26 13.29 -0.34 -8.04
C GLU A 26 12.51 -0.05 -6.75
N THR A 27 12.44 1.24 -6.38
CA THR A 27 11.71 1.62 -5.16
C THR A 27 10.26 1.98 -5.50
N PHE A 28 9.37 1.75 -4.54
CA PHE A 28 7.97 2.16 -4.65
C PHE A 28 7.81 3.67 -4.97
N ASP A 29 8.74 4.51 -4.50
CA ASP A 29 8.74 5.95 -4.77
C ASP A 29 9.03 6.27 -6.26
N ASP A 30 9.90 5.47 -6.88
CA ASP A 30 10.23 5.60 -8.30
C ASP A 30 9.03 5.20 -9.17
N MET A 31 8.36 4.09 -8.82
CA MET A 31 7.11 3.67 -9.44
C MET A 31 5.99 4.71 -9.26
N ARG A 32 5.83 5.28 -8.05
CA ARG A 32 4.88 6.36 -7.79
C ARG A 32 5.15 7.60 -8.66
N ARG A 33 6.42 7.97 -8.86
CA ARG A 33 6.77 9.08 -9.76
C ARG A 33 6.39 8.77 -11.20
N ARG A 34 6.64 7.55 -11.67
CA ARG A 34 6.29 7.08 -13.01
C ARG A 34 4.77 6.97 -13.25
N ALA A 35 3.99 6.64 -12.22
CA ALA A 35 2.53 6.59 -12.24
C ALA A 35 1.86 7.93 -12.63
N SER A 36 2.59 9.05 -12.51
CA SER A 36 2.11 10.36 -12.98
C SER A 36 2.13 10.49 -14.50
N PHE A 37 3.06 9.81 -15.16
CA PHE A 37 3.33 9.93 -16.60
C PHE A 37 2.79 8.76 -17.41
N SER A 38 2.72 7.57 -16.82
CA SER A 38 2.30 6.34 -17.48
C SER A 38 0.97 5.84 -16.93
N LYS A 39 0.03 5.53 -17.83
CA LYS A 39 -1.27 4.94 -17.45
C LYS A 39 -1.09 3.53 -16.88
N GLU A 40 -0.07 2.82 -17.33
CA GLU A 40 0.28 1.47 -16.86
C GLU A 40 0.78 1.51 -15.42
N ASP A 41 1.76 2.37 -15.13
CA ASP A 41 2.26 2.59 -13.76
C ASP A 41 1.18 3.17 -12.84
N ARG A 42 0.21 3.95 -13.37
CA ARG A 42 -0.94 4.42 -12.58
C ARG A 42 -1.88 3.30 -12.17
N CYS A 43 -2.15 2.36 -13.06
CA CYS A 43 -2.92 1.17 -12.70
C CYS A 43 -2.15 0.34 -11.67
N LEU A 44 -0.86 0.11 -11.89
CA LEU A 44 0.02 -0.62 -10.97
C LEU A 44 0.01 0.00 -9.56
N TYR A 45 0.17 1.31 -9.44
CA TYR A 45 0.11 2.02 -8.16
C TYR A 45 -1.25 1.81 -7.45
N ARG A 46 -2.36 1.82 -8.19
CA ARG A 46 -3.68 1.60 -7.62
C ARG A 46 -3.88 0.16 -7.13
N ASP A 47 -3.37 -0.82 -7.87
CA ASP A 47 -3.40 -2.23 -7.46
C ASP A 47 -2.60 -2.43 -6.16
N TRP A 48 -1.43 -1.80 -6.04
CA TRP A 48 -0.67 -1.83 -4.78
C TRP A 48 -1.41 -1.19 -3.61
N LEU A 49 -2.10 -0.06 -3.81
CA LEU A 49 -2.94 0.52 -2.76
C LEU A 49 -4.11 -0.40 -2.35
N ALA A 50 -4.67 -1.18 -3.29
CA ALA A 50 -5.70 -2.16 -2.96
C ALA A 50 -5.15 -3.31 -2.11
N VAL A 51 -3.93 -3.79 -2.41
CA VAL A 51 -3.22 -4.78 -1.59
C VAL A 51 -2.93 -4.21 -0.19
N ALA A 52 -2.49 -2.95 -0.11
CA ALA A 52 -2.28 -2.27 1.16
C ALA A 52 -3.55 -2.21 2.00
N ALA A 53 -4.69 -1.88 1.37
CA ALA A 53 -5.97 -1.76 2.06
C ALA A 53 -6.46 -3.12 2.56
N ALA A 54 -6.29 -4.18 1.76
CA ALA A 54 -6.59 -5.54 2.19
C ALA A 54 -5.72 -5.97 3.37
N ARG A 55 -4.42 -5.62 3.37
CA ARG A 55 -3.54 -5.90 4.52
C ARG A 55 -3.85 -5.06 5.74
N ALA A 56 -4.22 -3.79 5.57
CA ALA A 56 -4.66 -2.96 6.68
C ALA A 56 -5.93 -3.52 7.32
N ALA A 57 -6.86 -4.06 6.52
CA ALA A 57 -8.05 -4.75 7.02
C ALA A 57 -7.67 -6.06 7.74
N ASP A 58 -6.79 -6.88 7.18
CA ASP A 58 -6.32 -8.13 7.80
C ASP A 58 -5.59 -7.88 9.13
N LEU A 59 -4.75 -6.85 9.20
CA LEU A 59 -4.10 -6.42 10.44
C LEU A 59 -5.13 -5.91 11.46
N ALA A 60 -6.11 -5.11 11.01
CA ALA A 60 -7.21 -4.61 11.84
C ALA A 60 -8.13 -5.74 12.36
N GLU A 61 -8.27 -6.84 11.61
CA GLU A 61 -9.00 -8.04 12.04
C GLU A 61 -8.13 -8.91 12.97
N ALA A 62 -6.82 -9.01 12.74
CA ALA A 62 -5.89 -9.76 13.57
C ALA A 62 -5.61 -9.11 14.94
N GLU A 63 -5.79 -7.79 15.06
CA GLU A 63 -5.68 -7.05 16.33
C GLU A 63 -6.95 -7.08 17.19
N ILE A 64 -8.03 -7.74 16.74
CA ILE A 64 -9.15 -8.10 17.61
C ILE A 64 -8.72 -9.36 18.38
N PRO A 65 -8.40 -9.29 19.68
CA PRO A 65 -8.32 -10.51 20.46
C PRO A 65 -9.74 -11.07 20.48
N VAL A 66 -9.96 -12.16 19.75
CA VAL A 66 -11.04 -13.08 20.11
C VAL A 66 -10.72 -13.56 21.52
N ALA A 67 -11.22 -12.81 22.50
CA ALA A 67 -11.35 -13.28 23.86
C ALA A 67 -12.24 -14.51 23.74
N ALA A 68 -11.59 -15.67 23.75
CA ALA A 68 -12.27 -16.93 23.93
C ALA A 68 -13.01 -16.86 25.27
N GLU A 69 -14.33 -16.84 25.20
CA GLU A 69 -15.24 -17.23 26.29
C GLU A 69 -15.58 -18.72 26.14
#